data_AF-A0A8H8DP01-F1
#
_entry.id   AF-A0A8H8DP01-F1
#
_cell.length_a   1.000
_cell.length_b   1.000
_cell.length_c   1.000
_cell.angle_alpha   90.00
_cell.angle_beta   90.00
_cell.angle_gamma   90.00
#
_symmetry.space_group_name_H-M   'P 1'
#
loop_
_entity.id
_entity.type
_entity.pdbx_description
1 polymer ?
#
loop_
_entity_poly.entity_id
_entity_poly.type
_entity_poly.pdbx_seq_one_letter_code
_entity_poly.pdbx_strand_id
1 'polypeptide(L)'
;MLSSLPISTDIDEDKADLGVLDEILKKTSELTNKISSILTQLNHRLEKVENTIKPIYKTTSLLKKESENIRGTIIAVERTRQYFNIVPEAEDVIKKGPEGDLTLFLDTLKKTNNSLNILRSSNFRSSEKSILRLTQLWKGGCLQLYELFKNSLLDFSIPVEPLYYTTKNLEFPLLPELPCSILISISSFFYSTCLDSLREIEKNYCDTRSGYTSESLKLLSKASLSTAVKREIKMYEKSSNGFVVYTQALLGMLKAESMIAQNIFPENYGDILLTLIYPTIITYCDTIQKLDHHIHQNIVTDFTLSYEIIEELSKIITVIELHGNGGPTVNELHKSMEIIGKTGTFALNDMLERIRKRCSAMTSISADGNVSEITTEVIFNFFTLYS
;
A
#
# COMPACT_ATOMS: atom_id res chain seq x y z
N MET A 1 -1.43 141.28 -40.18
CA MET A 1 -2.23 140.06 -40.36
C MET A 1 -1.38 138.89 -39.89
N LEU A 2 -1.87 138.14 -38.89
CA LEU A 2 -1.22 136.95 -38.34
C LEU A 2 -1.27 135.80 -39.36
N SER A 3 -0.21 134.98 -39.42
CA SER A 3 -0.33 133.56 -39.74
C SER A 3 0.81 132.78 -39.08
N SER A 4 0.46 132.09 -38.00
CA SER A 4 1.25 131.13 -37.22
C SER A 4 1.04 129.70 -37.70
N LEU A 5 2.03 128.83 -37.41
CA LEU A 5 2.03 127.34 -37.32
C LEU A 5 2.71 126.58 -38.48
N PRO A 6 3.58 125.60 -38.13
CA PRO A 6 3.14 124.20 -38.03
C PRO A 6 3.75 123.48 -36.81
N ILE A 7 2.97 123.37 -35.73
CA ILE A 7 3.20 122.42 -34.61
C ILE A 7 1.94 121.55 -34.42
N SER A 8 0.84 121.87 -35.10
CA SER A 8 -0.46 121.22 -34.93
C SER A 8 -0.59 119.89 -35.70
N THR A 9 0.21 119.65 -36.73
CA THR A 9 0.02 118.49 -37.63
C THR A 9 0.57 117.19 -37.03
N ASP A 10 1.73 117.20 -36.36
CA ASP A 10 2.30 115.99 -35.70
C ASP A 10 1.44 115.54 -34.51
N ILE A 11 0.88 116.49 -33.76
CA ILE A 11 0.02 116.20 -32.61
C ILE A 11 -1.32 115.59 -33.07
N ASP A 12 -1.83 116.01 -34.23
CA ASP A 12 -3.06 115.47 -34.79
C ASP A 12 -2.87 114.09 -35.42
N GLU A 13 -1.71 113.79 -36.04
CA GLU A 13 -1.35 112.45 -36.51
C GLU A 13 -1.10 111.48 -35.35
N ASP A 14 -0.31 111.86 -34.34
CA ASP A 14 -0.08 111.04 -33.14
C ASP A 14 -1.39 110.74 -32.39
N LYS A 15 -2.34 111.69 -32.41
CA LYS A 15 -3.67 111.52 -31.80
C LYS A 15 -4.59 110.62 -32.62
N ALA A 16 -4.47 110.63 -33.95
CA ALA A 16 -5.16 109.70 -34.83
C ALA A 16 -4.63 108.27 -34.67
N ASP A 17 -3.30 108.10 -34.61
CA ASP A 17 -2.67 106.79 -34.36
C ASP A 17 -2.94 106.26 -32.95
N LEU A 18 -2.99 107.13 -31.93
CA LEU A 18 -3.47 106.77 -30.60
C LEU A 18 -4.95 106.35 -30.62
N GLY A 19 -5.79 107.00 -31.43
CA GLY A 19 -7.19 106.62 -31.61
C GLY A 19 -7.34 105.25 -32.29
N VAL A 20 -6.53 104.96 -33.30
CA VAL A 20 -6.48 103.65 -33.96
C VAL A 20 -5.93 102.60 -33.01
N LEU A 21 -4.90 102.91 -32.23
CA LEU A 21 -4.34 102.01 -31.22
C LEU A 21 -5.35 101.73 -30.10
N ASP A 22 -6.12 102.72 -29.66
CA ASP A 22 -7.21 102.54 -28.67
C ASP A 22 -8.34 101.68 -29.26
N GLU A 23 -8.66 101.85 -30.55
CA GLU A 23 -9.63 100.99 -31.23
C GLU A 23 -9.12 99.54 -31.37
N ILE A 24 -7.83 99.35 -31.67
CA ILE A 24 -7.17 98.04 -31.72
C ILE A 24 -7.09 97.42 -30.33
N LEU A 25 -6.78 98.20 -29.28
CA LEU A 25 -6.79 97.78 -27.88
C LEU A 25 -8.18 97.37 -27.46
N LYS A 26 -9.21 98.13 -27.84
CA LYS A 26 -10.61 97.83 -27.57
C LYS A 26 -11.06 96.56 -28.30
N LYS A 27 -10.69 96.39 -29.58
CA LYS A 27 -10.92 95.13 -30.33
C LYS A 27 -10.18 93.96 -29.70
N THR A 28 -8.93 94.14 -29.25
CA THR A 28 -8.13 93.10 -28.59
C THR A 28 -8.70 92.74 -27.21
N SER A 29 -9.19 93.72 -26.46
CA SER A 29 -9.91 93.54 -25.20
C SER A 29 -11.22 92.80 -25.43
N GLU A 30 -12.01 93.17 -26.44
CA GLU A 30 -13.22 92.45 -26.83
C GLU A 30 -12.93 91.01 -27.26
N LEU A 31 -11.84 90.78 -28.02
CA LEU A 31 -11.41 89.44 -28.41
C LEU A 31 -10.96 88.62 -27.20
N THR A 32 -10.22 89.24 -26.27
CA THR A 32 -9.77 88.62 -25.03
C THR A 32 -10.95 88.27 -24.13
N ASN A 33 -11.96 89.14 -24.05
CA ASN A 33 -13.21 88.88 -23.34
C ASN A 33 -14.01 87.74 -23.99
N LYS A 34 -14.07 87.69 -25.33
CA LYS A 34 -14.67 86.57 -26.06
C LYS A 34 -13.92 85.26 -25.80
N ILE A 35 -12.59 85.26 -25.83
CA ILE A 35 -11.76 84.08 -25.52
C ILE A 35 -11.98 83.63 -24.08
N SER A 36 -12.00 84.56 -23.11
CA SER A 36 -12.29 84.28 -21.71
C SER A 36 -13.70 83.69 -21.52
N SER A 37 -14.69 84.22 -22.25
CA SER A 37 -16.06 83.70 -22.26
C SER A 37 -16.14 82.29 -22.86
N ILE A 38 -15.41 82.01 -23.94
CA ILE A 38 -15.34 80.67 -24.53
C ILE A 38 -14.66 79.70 -23.56
N LEU A 39 -13.56 80.08 -22.92
CA LEU A 39 -12.82 79.24 -21.98
C LEU A 39 -13.67 78.89 -20.75
N THR A 40 -14.41 79.87 -20.21
CA THR A 40 -15.35 79.65 -19.10
C THR A 40 -16.51 78.74 -19.51
N GLN A 41 -17.07 78.90 -20.70
CA GLN A 41 -18.08 77.98 -21.23
C GLN A 41 -17.52 76.56 -21.44
N LEU A 42 -16.28 76.44 -21.92
CA LEU A 42 -15.63 75.15 -22.15
C LEU A 42 -15.35 74.44 -20.82
N ASN A 43 -14.84 75.16 -19.82
CA ASN A 43 -14.64 74.63 -18.47
C ASN A 43 -15.96 74.15 -17.85
N HIS A 44 -17.04 74.93 -17.96
CA HIS A 44 -18.35 74.48 -17.48
C HIS A 44 -18.89 73.27 -18.23
N ARG A 45 -18.66 73.18 -19.55
CA ARG A 45 -19.03 71.98 -20.31
C ARG A 45 -18.19 70.77 -19.89
N LEU A 46 -16.89 70.95 -19.65
CA LEU A 46 -15.98 69.90 -19.23
C LEU A 46 -16.36 69.38 -17.84
N GLU A 47 -16.63 70.28 -16.91
CA GLU A 47 -17.12 69.97 -15.55
C GLU A 47 -18.46 69.22 -15.61
N LYS A 48 -19.39 69.66 -16.47
CA LYS A 48 -20.68 68.99 -16.67
C LYS A 48 -20.52 67.60 -17.31
N VAL A 49 -19.54 67.43 -18.19
CA VAL A 49 -19.19 66.15 -18.79
C VAL A 49 -18.50 65.24 -17.77
N GLU A 50 -17.58 65.74 -16.96
CA GLU A 50 -16.93 64.98 -15.90
C GLU A 50 -17.95 64.50 -14.86
N ASN A 51 -18.86 65.39 -14.43
CA ASN A 51 -19.93 65.08 -13.50
C ASN A 51 -20.95 64.08 -14.08
N THR A 52 -21.13 64.02 -15.40
CA THR A 52 -21.99 63.01 -16.05
C THR A 52 -21.26 61.70 -16.35
N ILE A 53 -19.98 61.71 -16.69
CA ILE A 53 -19.19 60.52 -17.03
C ILE A 53 -18.77 59.74 -15.77
N LYS A 54 -18.37 60.43 -14.70
CA LYS A 54 -17.92 59.79 -13.44
C LYS A 54 -18.93 58.78 -12.86
N PRO A 55 -20.24 59.08 -12.76
CA PRO A 55 -21.22 58.08 -12.32
C PRO A 55 -21.39 56.94 -13.33
N ILE A 56 -21.31 57.19 -14.64
CA ILE A 56 -21.38 56.16 -15.69
C ILE A 56 -20.20 55.19 -15.58
N TYR A 57 -18.99 55.69 -15.37
CA TYR A 57 -17.81 54.85 -15.18
C TYR A 57 -17.95 53.99 -13.91
N LYS A 58 -18.43 54.59 -12.82
CA LYS A 58 -18.67 53.87 -11.56
C LYS A 58 -19.72 52.77 -11.71
N THR A 59 -20.86 53.06 -12.35
CA THR A 59 -21.90 52.05 -12.61
C THR A 59 -21.41 50.97 -13.55
N THR A 60 -20.65 51.32 -14.59
CA THR A 60 -20.07 50.33 -15.53
C THR A 60 -19.08 49.40 -14.82
N SER A 61 -18.24 49.92 -13.92
CA SER A 61 -17.30 49.13 -13.12
C SER A 61 -18.03 48.20 -12.14
N LEU A 62 -19.07 48.70 -11.46
CA LEU A 62 -19.92 47.87 -10.60
C LEU A 62 -20.61 46.76 -11.40
N LEU A 63 -21.19 47.09 -12.55
CA LEU A 63 -21.86 46.13 -13.41
C LEU A 63 -20.91 45.07 -13.97
N LYS A 64 -19.66 45.45 -14.28
CA LYS A 64 -18.61 44.50 -14.66
C LYS A 64 -18.28 43.54 -13.51
N LYS A 65 -18.13 44.05 -12.29
CA LYS A 65 -17.89 43.23 -11.10
C LYS A 65 -19.07 42.29 -10.80
N GLU A 66 -20.30 42.78 -10.93
CA GLU A 66 -21.51 41.95 -10.80
C GLU A 66 -21.56 40.87 -11.88
N SER A 67 -21.25 41.21 -13.13
CA SER A 67 -21.17 40.24 -14.22
C SER A 67 -20.12 39.15 -13.97
N GLU A 68 -18.93 39.53 -13.46
CA GLU A 68 -17.89 38.59 -13.07
C GLU A 68 -18.33 37.68 -11.90
N ASN A 69 -19.00 38.25 -10.89
CA ASN A 69 -19.55 37.49 -9.77
C ASN A 69 -20.65 36.51 -10.20
N ILE A 70 -21.54 36.93 -11.10
CA ILE A 70 -22.59 36.08 -11.69
C ILE A 70 -21.94 34.94 -12.46
N ARG A 71 -20.93 35.24 -13.30
CA ARG A 71 -20.19 34.22 -14.04
C ARG A 71 -19.49 33.23 -13.10
N GLY A 72 -18.88 33.73 -12.03
CA GLY A 72 -18.26 32.90 -10.99
C GLY A 72 -19.27 31.98 -10.30
N THR A 73 -20.45 32.51 -9.98
CA THR A 73 -21.55 31.75 -9.37
C THR A 73 -22.06 30.66 -10.32
N ILE A 74 -22.25 30.97 -11.60
CA ILE A 74 -22.68 29.99 -12.62
C ILE A 74 -21.67 28.84 -12.71
N ILE A 75 -20.36 29.14 -12.73
CA ILE A 75 -19.31 28.11 -12.74
C ILE A 75 -19.36 27.24 -11.47
N ALA A 76 -19.58 27.85 -10.30
CA ALA A 76 -19.71 27.10 -9.05
C ALA A 76 -20.95 26.18 -9.04
N VAL A 77 -22.08 26.65 -9.57
CA VAL A 77 -23.30 25.84 -9.72
C VAL A 77 -23.07 24.68 -10.68
N GLU A 78 -22.41 24.92 -11.82
CA GLU A 78 -22.14 23.87 -12.80
C GLU A 78 -21.20 22.79 -12.21
N ARG A 79 -20.16 23.20 -11.46
CA ARG A 79 -19.31 22.26 -10.71
C ARG A 79 -20.11 21.42 -9.72
N THR A 80 -21.04 22.06 -9.00
CA THR A 80 -21.88 21.36 -8.03
C THR A 80 -22.81 20.35 -8.73
N ARG A 81 -23.36 20.71 -9.89
CA ARG A 81 -24.19 19.83 -10.72
C ARG A 81 -23.44 18.59 -11.20
N GLN A 82 -22.16 18.71 -11.54
CA GLN A 82 -21.34 17.57 -11.97
C GLN A 82 -21.27 16.46 -10.91
N TYR A 83 -21.16 16.81 -9.61
CA TYR A 83 -21.15 15.81 -8.54
C TYR A 83 -22.47 15.05 -8.39
N PHE A 84 -23.59 15.65 -8.81
CA PHE A 84 -24.89 14.98 -8.85
C PHE A 84 -25.05 14.07 -10.07
N ASN A 85 -24.46 14.43 -11.20
CA ASN A 85 -24.53 13.65 -12.45
C ASN A 85 -23.70 12.36 -12.42
N ILE A 86 -22.81 12.21 -11.45
CA ILE A 86 -22.01 10.99 -11.27
C ILE A 86 -22.87 9.80 -10.81
N VAL A 87 -24.02 10.04 -10.19
CA VAL A 87 -24.92 8.97 -9.72
C VAL A 87 -25.36 8.01 -10.84
N PRO A 88 -25.97 8.46 -11.95
CA PRO A 88 -26.37 7.56 -13.03
C PRO A 88 -25.20 6.92 -13.77
N GLU A 89 -24.07 7.62 -13.93
CA GLU A 89 -22.85 7.08 -14.54
C GLU A 89 -22.28 5.94 -13.68
N ALA A 90 -22.14 6.17 -12.37
CA ALA A 90 -21.69 5.17 -11.42
C ALA A 90 -22.64 3.98 -11.35
N GLU A 91 -23.95 4.20 -11.42
CA GLU A 91 -24.92 3.10 -11.45
C GLU A 91 -24.78 2.17 -12.64
N ASP A 92 -24.61 2.71 -13.85
CA ASP A 92 -24.48 1.89 -15.05
C ASP A 92 -23.21 1.04 -15.00
N VAL A 93 -22.10 1.62 -14.55
CA VAL A 93 -20.81 0.91 -14.43
C VAL A 93 -20.85 -0.12 -13.29
N ILE A 94 -21.34 0.25 -12.09
CA ILE A 94 -21.39 -0.66 -10.94
C ILE A 94 -22.37 -1.81 -11.17
N LYS A 95 -23.43 -1.60 -11.96
CA LYS A 95 -24.37 -2.67 -12.32
C LYS A 95 -23.79 -3.67 -13.31
N LYS A 96 -22.87 -3.24 -14.19
CA LYS A 96 -22.17 -4.12 -15.14
C LYS A 96 -21.11 -4.99 -14.47
N GLY A 97 -20.62 -4.56 -13.31
CA GLY A 97 -19.64 -5.30 -12.51
C GLY A 97 -18.19 -5.13 -12.97
N PRO A 98 -17.23 -5.58 -12.16
CA PRO A 98 -15.80 -5.35 -12.38
C PRO A 98 -15.14 -6.31 -13.41
N GLU A 99 -15.86 -7.33 -13.89
CA GLU A 99 -15.32 -8.36 -14.80
C GLU A 99 -15.09 -7.86 -16.24
N GLY A 100 -15.73 -6.75 -16.65
CA GLY A 100 -15.58 -6.20 -18.00
C GLY A 100 -14.31 -5.36 -18.15
N ASP A 101 -14.33 -4.15 -17.59
CA ASP A 101 -13.18 -3.24 -17.58
C ASP A 101 -12.91 -2.77 -16.15
N LEU A 102 -11.97 -3.45 -15.49
CA LEU A 102 -11.58 -3.15 -14.13
C LEU A 102 -11.06 -1.72 -13.99
N THR A 103 -10.37 -1.18 -15.00
CA THR A 103 -9.80 0.17 -14.93
C THR A 103 -10.89 1.23 -14.91
N LEU A 104 -11.88 1.13 -15.81
CA LEU A 104 -13.06 1.99 -15.82
C LEU A 104 -13.86 1.86 -14.53
N PHE A 105 -13.99 0.65 -14.00
CA PHE A 105 -14.71 0.40 -12.76
C PHE A 105 -14.05 1.08 -11.55
N LEU A 106 -12.72 0.90 -11.39
CA LEU A 106 -11.94 1.52 -10.31
C LEU A 106 -11.96 3.05 -10.40
N ASP A 107 -11.82 3.62 -11.60
CA ASP A 107 -11.86 5.07 -11.81
C ASP A 107 -13.24 5.65 -11.48
N THR A 108 -14.32 4.97 -11.89
CA THR A 108 -15.69 5.38 -11.58
C THR A 108 -15.96 5.32 -10.09
N LEU A 109 -15.44 4.31 -9.40
CA LEU A 109 -15.49 4.24 -7.94
C LEU A 109 -14.71 5.38 -7.29
N LYS A 110 -13.46 5.66 -7.69
CA LYS A 110 -12.68 6.80 -7.16
C LYS A 110 -13.44 8.12 -7.32
N LYS A 111 -14.05 8.36 -8.50
CA LYS A 111 -14.90 9.54 -8.75
C LYS A 111 -16.12 9.57 -7.82
N THR A 112 -16.74 8.42 -7.56
CA THR A 112 -17.88 8.26 -6.65
C THR A 112 -17.48 8.65 -5.22
N ASN A 113 -16.35 8.15 -4.72
CA ASN A 113 -15.87 8.51 -3.37
C ASN A 113 -15.50 9.99 -3.25
N ASN A 114 -14.81 10.54 -4.26
CA ASN A 114 -14.47 11.97 -4.26
C ASN A 114 -15.73 12.85 -4.24
N SER A 115 -16.71 12.52 -5.08
CA SER A 115 -17.99 13.24 -5.13
C SER A 115 -18.76 13.13 -3.82
N LEU A 116 -18.75 11.96 -3.19
CA LEU A 116 -19.35 11.73 -1.89
C LEU A 116 -18.68 12.59 -0.81
N ASN A 117 -17.35 12.69 -0.79
CA ASN A 117 -16.61 13.53 0.15
C ASN A 117 -16.92 15.02 -0.05
N ILE A 118 -16.96 15.48 -1.31
CA ILE A 118 -17.27 16.88 -1.64
C ILE A 118 -18.73 17.21 -1.26
N LEU A 119 -19.69 16.35 -1.60
CA LEU A 119 -21.10 16.57 -1.25
C LEU A 119 -21.32 16.57 0.26
N ARG A 120 -20.63 15.70 1.02
CA ARG A 120 -20.65 15.74 2.49
C ARG A 120 -20.08 17.05 3.04
N SER A 121 -18.97 17.55 2.49
CA SER A 121 -18.36 18.81 2.94
C SER A 121 -19.23 20.05 2.66
N SER A 122 -20.04 20.00 1.60
CA SER A 122 -20.84 21.13 1.14
C SER A 122 -22.13 21.38 1.94
N ASN A 123 -22.56 20.44 2.79
CA ASN A 123 -23.72 20.56 3.70
C ASN A 123 -25.04 21.03 3.04
N PHE A 124 -25.27 20.75 1.75
CA PHE A 124 -26.53 21.07 1.10
C PHE A 124 -27.64 20.12 1.54
N ARG A 125 -28.79 20.62 2.00
CA ARG A 125 -29.95 19.76 2.31
C ARG A 125 -30.45 18.97 1.09
N SER A 126 -30.30 19.52 -0.11
CA SER A 126 -30.62 18.85 -1.37
C SER A 126 -29.66 17.70 -1.72
N SER A 127 -28.48 17.62 -1.10
CA SER A 127 -27.52 16.54 -1.35
C SER A 127 -27.78 15.27 -0.56
N GLU A 128 -28.64 15.29 0.47
CA GLU A 128 -28.86 14.16 1.37
C GLU A 128 -29.28 12.87 0.65
N LYS A 129 -30.25 12.96 -0.27
CA LYS A 129 -30.69 11.82 -1.09
C LYS A 129 -29.58 11.28 -1.99
N SER A 130 -28.78 12.17 -2.59
CA SER A 130 -27.69 11.80 -3.48
C SER A 130 -26.51 11.21 -2.70
N ILE A 131 -26.22 11.71 -1.50
CA ILE A 131 -25.22 11.16 -0.59
C ILE A 131 -25.61 9.74 -0.18
N LEU A 132 -26.88 9.49 0.17
CA LEU A 132 -27.35 8.15 0.50
C LEU A 132 -27.15 7.18 -0.67
N ARG A 133 -27.55 7.59 -1.88
CA ARG A 133 -27.41 6.77 -3.09
C ARG A 133 -25.94 6.52 -3.45
N LEU A 134 -25.09 7.54 -3.44
CA LEU A 134 -23.65 7.38 -3.66
C LEU A 134 -23.00 6.50 -2.59
N THR A 135 -23.43 6.59 -1.33
CA THR A 135 -22.91 5.74 -0.25
C THR A 135 -23.29 4.27 -0.49
N GLN A 136 -24.52 4.00 -0.94
CA GLN A 136 -24.96 2.65 -1.31
C GLN A 136 -24.17 2.10 -2.50
N LEU A 137 -23.99 2.91 -3.55
CA LEU A 137 -23.21 2.53 -4.74
C LEU A 137 -21.75 2.27 -4.39
N TRP A 138 -21.15 3.14 -3.60
CA TRP A 138 -19.80 2.98 -3.10
C TRP A 138 -19.63 1.66 -2.34
N LYS A 139 -20.49 1.39 -1.35
CA LYS A 139 -20.44 0.14 -0.59
C LYS A 139 -20.66 -1.09 -1.47
N GLY A 140 -21.63 -1.03 -2.38
CA GLY A 140 -21.91 -2.11 -3.34
C GLY A 140 -20.72 -2.40 -4.26
N GLY A 141 -20.08 -1.35 -4.78
CA GLY A 141 -18.89 -1.51 -5.62
C GLY A 141 -17.68 -2.03 -4.86
N CYS A 142 -17.45 -1.59 -3.61
CA CYS A 142 -16.41 -2.18 -2.76
C CYS A 142 -16.65 -3.67 -2.51
N LEU A 143 -17.91 -4.08 -2.28
CA LEU A 143 -18.26 -5.50 -2.12
C LEU A 143 -17.98 -6.30 -3.40
N GLN A 144 -18.33 -5.78 -4.58
CA GLN A 144 -18.02 -6.44 -5.85
C GLN A 144 -16.50 -6.60 -6.07
N LEU A 145 -15.69 -5.58 -5.72
CA LEU A 145 -14.23 -5.69 -5.78
C LEU A 145 -13.70 -6.74 -4.80
N TYR A 146 -14.27 -6.79 -3.60
CA TYR A 146 -13.91 -7.79 -2.59
C TYR A 146 -14.23 -9.21 -3.08
N GLU A 147 -15.41 -9.42 -3.68
CA GLU A 147 -15.81 -10.70 -4.26
C GLU A 147 -14.90 -11.09 -5.43
N LEU A 148 -14.57 -10.14 -6.32
CA LEU A 148 -13.66 -10.41 -7.44
C LEU A 148 -12.24 -10.73 -6.96
N PHE A 149 -11.74 -10.04 -5.92
CA PHE A 149 -10.47 -10.36 -5.27
C PHE A 149 -10.50 -11.78 -4.70
N LYS A 150 -11.56 -12.11 -3.95
CA LYS A 150 -11.73 -13.43 -3.33
C LYS A 150 -11.79 -14.54 -4.37
N ASN A 151 -12.60 -14.38 -5.41
CA ASN A 151 -12.76 -15.39 -6.46
C ASN A 151 -11.46 -15.58 -7.24
N SER A 152 -10.82 -14.48 -7.64
CA SER A 152 -9.50 -14.53 -8.29
C SER A 152 -8.48 -15.26 -7.42
N LEU A 153 -8.50 -15.06 -6.10
CA LEU A 153 -7.56 -15.73 -5.21
C LEU A 153 -7.86 -17.23 -5.03
N LEU A 154 -9.14 -17.61 -4.96
CA LEU A 154 -9.55 -19.00 -4.83
C LEU A 154 -9.19 -19.84 -6.07
N ASP A 155 -9.34 -19.28 -7.26
CA ASP A 155 -9.05 -19.97 -8.52
C ASP A 155 -7.58 -20.43 -8.63
N PHE A 156 -6.65 -19.73 -7.97
CA PHE A 156 -5.21 -20.05 -7.97
C PHE A 156 -4.70 -20.61 -6.64
N SER A 157 -5.59 -20.92 -5.70
CA SER A 157 -5.23 -21.49 -4.38
C SER A 157 -5.50 -23.00 -4.30
N ILE A 158 -5.25 -23.72 -5.41
CA ILE A 158 -5.41 -25.17 -5.50
C ILE A 158 -4.20 -25.84 -4.81
N PRO A 159 -4.40 -26.67 -3.77
CA PRO A 159 -3.31 -27.33 -3.06
C PRO A 159 -2.37 -28.09 -4.00
N VAL A 160 -1.07 -27.91 -3.81
CA VAL A 160 -0.02 -28.55 -4.61
C VAL A 160 0.55 -29.75 -3.87
N GLU A 161 1.14 -30.69 -4.61
CA GLU A 161 1.90 -31.79 -4.03
C GLU A 161 3.36 -31.35 -3.82
N PRO A 162 3.80 -30.98 -2.61
CA PRO A 162 5.09 -30.30 -2.44
C PRO A 162 6.28 -31.25 -2.65
N LEU A 163 6.06 -32.56 -2.47
CA LEU A 163 7.05 -33.61 -2.73
C LEU A 163 7.55 -33.59 -4.18
N TYR A 164 6.67 -33.31 -5.13
CA TYR A 164 7.02 -33.23 -6.55
C TYR A 164 8.03 -32.12 -6.83
N TYR A 165 7.85 -30.96 -6.20
CA TYR A 165 8.68 -29.78 -6.42
C TYR A 165 10.02 -29.90 -5.71
N THR A 166 10.04 -30.42 -4.48
CA THR A 166 11.28 -30.61 -3.72
C THR A 166 12.18 -31.68 -4.34
N THR A 167 11.64 -32.84 -4.69
CA THR A 167 12.44 -33.94 -5.26
C THR A 167 13.03 -33.63 -6.63
N LYS A 168 12.35 -32.78 -7.41
CA LYS A 168 12.80 -32.35 -8.74
C LYS A 168 13.56 -31.02 -8.73
N ASN A 169 13.76 -30.39 -7.58
CA ASN A 169 14.33 -29.05 -7.45
C ASN A 169 13.66 -28.02 -8.37
N LEU A 170 12.33 -28.06 -8.44
CA LEU A 170 11.52 -27.10 -9.20
C LEU A 170 11.09 -25.94 -8.30
N GLU A 171 10.93 -24.76 -8.90
CA GLU A 171 10.34 -23.62 -8.20
C GLU A 171 8.85 -23.86 -7.95
N PHE A 172 8.39 -23.45 -6.77
CA PHE A 172 6.97 -23.51 -6.42
C PHE A 172 6.16 -22.52 -7.27
N PRO A 173 4.89 -22.84 -7.59
CA PRO A 173 4.11 -22.03 -8.51
C PRO A 173 3.81 -20.64 -7.94
N LEU A 174 4.09 -19.62 -8.75
CA LEU A 174 3.69 -18.24 -8.52
C LEU A 174 2.28 -17.98 -9.09
N LEU A 175 1.66 -16.86 -8.72
CA LEU A 175 0.41 -16.43 -9.34
C LEU A 175 0.63 -16.08 -10.82
N PRO A 176 -0.28 -16.47 -11.74
CA PRO A 176 -0.22 -16.04 -13.12
C PRO A 176 -0.34 -14.51 -13.25
N GLU A 177 0.22 -13.94 -14.32
CA GLU A 177 0.35 -12.49 -14.51
C GLU A 177 -0.99 -11.74 -14.45
N LEU A 178 -2.02 -12.26 -15.13
CA LEU A 178 -3.31 -11.59 -15.26
C LEU A 178 -4.08 -11.51 -13.92
N PRO A 179 -4.29 -12.61 -13.17
CA PRO A 179 -4.82 -12.56 -11.80
C PRO A 179 -3.99 -11.70 -10.86
N CYS A 180 -2.65 -11.78 -10.96
CA CYS A 180 -1.76 -10.97 -10.14
C CYS A 180 -1.99 -9.47 -10.39
N SER A 181 -2.11 -9.05 -11.65
CA SER A 181 -2.39 -7.66 -12.03
C SER A 181 -3.73 -7.16 -11.48
N ILE A 182 -4.75 -8.02 -11.44
CA ILE A 182 -6.07 -7.73 -10.87
C ILE A 182 -5.95 -7.52 -9.36
N LEU A 183 -5.30 -8.43 -8.64
CA LEU A 183 -5.13 -8.34 -7.19
C LEU A 183 -4.34 -7.09 -6.79
N ILE A 184 -3.29 -6.74 -7.54
CA ILE A 184 -2.50 -5.51 -7.34
C ILE A 184 -3.34 -4.25 -7.59
N SER A 185 -4.14 -4.25 -8.66
CA SER A 185 -5.00 -3.10 -8.99
C SER A 185 -6.05 -2.86 -7.91
N ILE A 186 -6.57 -3.94 -7.33
CA ILE A 186 -7.54 -3.88 -6.23
C ILE A 186 -6.86 -3.45 -4.93
N SER A 187 -5.73 -4.04 -4.55
CA SER A 187 -5.03 -3.69 -3.31
C SER A 187 -4.59 -2.22 -3.32
N SER A 188 -4.03 -1.73 -4.43
CA SER A 188 -3.64 -0.32 -4.61
C SER A 188 -4.83 0.63 -4.55
N PHE A 189 -5.99 0.23 -5.07
CA PHE A 189 -7.23 1.00 -4.93
C PHE A 189 -7.65 1.14 -3.47
N PHE A 190 -7.68 0.05 -2.71
CA PHE A 190 -8.06 0.09 -1.30
C PHE A 190 -7.07 0.85 -0.44
N TYR A 191 -5.76 0.72 -0.74
CA TYR A 191 -4.71 1.49 -0.10
C TYR A 191 -4.94 3.01 -0.24
N SER A 192 -5.34 3.47 -1.42
CA SER A 192 -5.59 4.90 -1.67
C SER A 192 -6.93 5.43 -1.15
N THR A 193 -7.93 4.56 -0.97
CA THR A 193 -9.33 5.02 -0.84
C THR A 193 -10.02 4.62 0.46
N CYS A 194 -9.70 3.46 1.05
CA CYS A 194 -10.36 2.97 2.27
C CYS A 194 -9.50 1.95 3.03
N LEU A 195 -8.87 2.41 4.13
CA LEU A 195 -8.01 1.58 4.97
C LEU A 195 -8.76 0.47 5.72
N ASP A 196 -10.03 0.66 6.09
CA ASP A 196 -10.80 -0.36 6.80
C ASP A 196 -11.07 -1.58 5.91
N SER A 197 -11.45 -1.35 4.64
CA SER A 197 -11.64 -2.42 3.66
C SER A 197 -10.33 -3.10 3.24
N LEU A 198 -9.19 -2.41 3.35
CA LEU A 198 -7.88 -3.03 3.12
C LEU A 198 -7.62 -4.17 4.11
N ARG A 199 -7.90 -3.97 5.40
CA ARG A 199 -7.72 -5.00 6.43
C ARG A 199 -8.58 -6.23 6.20
N GLU A 200 -9.80 -6.05 5.67
CA GLU A 200 -10.68 -7.16 5.33
C GLU A 200 -10.12 -8.00 4.17
N ILE A 201 -9.45 -7.35 3.20
CA ILE A 201 -8.81 -8.01 2.06
C ILE A 201 -7.53 -8.72 2.48
N GLU A 202 -6.70 -8.08 3.31
CA GLU A 202 -5.51 -8.69 3.91
C GLU A 202 -5.89 -9.94 4.69
N LYS A 203 -6.95 -9.87 5.51
CA LYS A 203 -7.46 -11.02 6.26
C LYS A 203 -7.93 -12.14 5.33
N ASN A 204 -8.74 -11.82 4.32
CA ASN A 204 -9.20 -12.82 3.36
C ASN A 204 -8.04 -13.47 2.58
N TYR A 205 -7.01 -12.69 2.26
CA TYR A 205 -5.78 -13.19 1.66
C TYR A 205 -5.07 -14.18 2.58
N CYS A 206 -4.87 -13.82 3.85
CA CYS A 206 -4.29 -14.72 4.85
C CYS A 206 -5.13 -15.99 5.02
N ASP A 207 -6.45 -15.89 5.14
CA ASP A 207 -7.34 -17.04 5.38
C ASP A 207 -7.31 -18.04 4.21
N THR A 208 -7.33 -17.55 2.96
CA THR A 208 -7.30 -18.40 1.77
C THR A 208 -5.92 -19.03 1.52
N ARG A 209 -4.85 -18.24 1.60
CA ARG A 209 -3.48 -18.73 1.36
C ARG A 209 -2.94 -19.57 2.52
N SER A 210 -3.35 -19.32 3.76
CA SER A 210 -3.05 -20.21 4.89
C SER A 210 -3.70 -21.58 4.71
N GLY A 211 -4.94 -21.63 4.21
CA GLY A 211 -5.60 -22.88 3.84
C GLY A 211 -4.84 -23.64 2.75
N TYR A 212 -4.40 -22.94 1.70
CA TYR A 212 -3.58 -23.52 0.63
C TYR A 212 -2.27 -24.12 1.14
N THR A 213 -1.50 -23.37 1.94
CA THR A 213 -0.20 -23.84 2.45
C THR A 213 -0.37 -25.01 3.42
N SER A 214 -1.34 -24.92 4.35
CA SER A 214 -1.61 -25.97 5.33
C SER A 214 -2.07 -27.28 4.69
N GLU A 215 -3.03 -27.24 3.76
CA GLU A 215 -3.50 -28.46 3.08
C GLU A 215 -2.43 -29.08 2.17
N SER A 216 -1.61 -28.27 1.50
CA SER A 216 -0.50 -28.78 0.66
C SER A 216 0.54 -29.54 1.49
N LEU A 217 0.86 -29.04 2.69
CA LEU A 217 1.92 -29.58 3.55
C LEU A 217 1.47 -30.71 4.49
N LYS A 218 0.16 -30.88 4.67
CA LYS A 218 -0.46 -31.88 5.56
C LYS A 218 -0.02 -33.32 5.29
N LEU A 219 0.20 -33.68 4.03
CA LEU A 219 0.67 -35.02 3.66
C LEU A 219 2.13 -35.24 4.06
N LEU A 220 3.00 -34.23 3.91
CA LEU A 220 4.40 -34.30 4.31
C LEU A 220 4.55 -34.35 5.84
N SER A 221 3.71 -33.59 6.56
CA SER A 221 3.59 -33.68 8.02
C SER A 221 3.25 -35.11 8.50
N LYS A 222 2.35 -35.82 7.80
CA LYS A 222 2.04 -37.22 8.11
C LYS A 222 3.16 -38.17 7.70
N ALA A 223 3.80 -37.92 6.56
CA ALA A 223 4.89 -38.72 6.05
C ALA A 223 6.08 -38.73 7.02
N SER A 224 6.49 -37.57 7.53
CA SER A 224 7.62 -37.44 8.48
C SER A 224 7.42 -38.27 9.75
N LEU A 225 6.19 -38.31 10.28
CA LEU A 225 5.83 -39.16 11.42
C LEU A 225 5.89 -40.64 11.08
N SER A 226 5.39 -41.03 9.90
CA SER A 226 5.40 -42.44 9.48
C SER A 226 6.81 -42.96 9.18
N THR A 227 7.71 -42.11 8.68
CA THR A 227 9.11 -42.46 8.42
C THR A 227 9.95 -42.57 9.68
N ALA A 228 9.52 -41.95 10.78
CA ALA A 228 10.18 -42.08 12.09
C ALA A 228 9.96 -43.46 12.71
N VAL A 229 8.80 -44.09 12.48
CA VAL A 229 8.47 -45.42 13.00
C VAL A 229 9.14 -46.50 12.16
N LYS A 230 10.31 -46.96 12.58
CA LYS A 230 11.06 -48.03 11.89
C LYS A 230 10.41 -49.40 12.09
N ARG A 231 10.51 -50.25 11.07
CA ARG A 231 10.13 -51.68 11.13
C ARG A 231 11.25 -52.60 11.65
N GLU A 232 12.49 -52.09 11.74
CA GLU A 232 13.68 -52.81 12.22
C GLU A 232 14.45 -51.98 13.26
N ILE A 233 15.09 -52.65 14.24
CA ILE A 233 15.93 -52.03 15.28
C ILE A 233 17.31 -51.72 14.69
N LYS A 234 17.40 -50.70 13.83
CA LYS A 234 18.66 -50.17 13.28
C LYS A 234 18.86 -48.73 13.73
N MET A 235 20.12 -48.38 13.98
CA MET A 235 20.53 -47.00 14.27
C MET A 235 20.09 -46.07 13.13
N TYR A 236 19.71 -44.85 13.46
CA TYR A 236 19.23 -43.88 12.49
C TYR A 236 20.33 -43.44 11.53
N GLU A 237 20.01 -43.47 10.24
CA GLU A 237 20.84 -42.92 9.17
C GLU A 237 20.35 -41.50 8.85
N LYS A 238 21.28 -40.54 8.80
CA LYS A 238 21.03 -39.14 8.43
C LYS A 238 20.25 -39.06 7.11
N SER A 239 19.28 -38.15 6.99
CA SER A 239 18.39 -37.98 5.83
C SER A 239 17.38 -39.10 5.54
N SER A 240 17.26 -40.10 6.42
CA SER A 240 16.24 -41.16 6.25
C SER A 240 14.81 -40.69 6.61
N ASN A 241 14.67 -39.63 7.40
CA ASN A 241 13.38 -39.07 7.76
C ASN A 241 12.86 -38.08 6.70
N GLY A 242 11.56 -38.18 6.38
CA GLY A 242 10.87 -37.23 5.49
C GLY A 242 10.75 -35.80 6.04
N PHE A 243 11.20 -35.55 7.28
CA PHE A 243 11.20 -34.23 7.92
C PHE A 243 12.06 -33.20 7.16
N VAL A 244 13.23 -33.59 6.65
CA VAL A 244 14.06 -32.68 5.83
C VAL A 244 13.32 -32.22 4.58
N VAL A 245 12.65 -33.15 3.89
CA VAL A 245 11.86 -32.84 2.69
C VAL A 245 10.66 -31.96 3.05
N TYR A 246 10.07 -32.17 4.23
CA TYR A 246 9.00 -31.33 4.75
C TYR A 246 9.47 -29.89 5.00
N THR A 247 10.62 -29.70 5.65
CA THR A 247 11.22 -28.39 5.90
C THR A 247 11.61 -27.68 4.60
N GLN A 248 12.22 -28.39 3.65
CA GLN A 248 12.56 -27.85 2.34
C GLN A 248 11.30 -27.41 1.56
N ALA A 249 10.23 -28.20 1.60
CA ALA A 249 8.96 -27.84 0.98
C ALA A 249 8.36 -26.58 1.60
N LEU A 250 8.36 -26.50 2.94
CA LEU A 250 7.88 -25.32 3.67
C LEU A 250 8.67 -24.06 3.31
N LEU A 251 10.01 -24.14 3.25
CA LEU A 251 10.86 -23.02 2.85
C LEU A 251 10.62 -22.58 1.40
N GLY A 252 10.46 -23.53 0.48
CA GLY A 252 10.16 -23.25 -0.91
C GLY A 252 8.80 -22.56 -1.10
N MET A 253 7.77 -23.05 -0.41
CA MET A 253 6.44 -22.43 -0.40
C MET A 253 6.47 -21.04 0.25
N LEU A 254 7.15 -20.88 1.39
CA LEU A 254 7.33 -19.57 2.05
C LEU A 254 7.98 -18.54 1.11
N LYS A 255 9.00 -18.94 0.35
CA LYS A 255 9.66 -18.07 -0.63
C LYS A 255 8.72 -17.65 -1.77
N ALA A 256 7.89 -18.56 -2.27
CA ALA A 256 6.91 -18.23 -3.29
C ALA A 256 5.83 -17.28 -2.75
N GLU A 257 5.30 -17.55 -1.55
CA GLU A 257 4.30 -16.68 -0.90
C GLU A 257 4.86 -15.30 -0.57
N SER A 258 6.13 -15.19 -0.15
CA SER A 258 6.72 -13.89 0.15
C SER A 258 6.83 -13.00 -1.09
N MET A 259 7.20 -13.58 -2.24
CA MET A 259 7.22 -12.86 -3.52
C MET A 259 5.83 -12.39 -3.94
N ILE A 260 4.80 -13.23 -3.76
CA ILE A 260 3.42 -12.87 -4.08
C ILE A 260 2.92 -11.75 -3.14
N ALA A 261 3.11 -11.92 -1.84
CA ALA A 261 2.68 -10.95 -0.83
C ALA A 261 3.38 -9.60 -1.01
N GLN A 262 4.67 -9.60 -1.36
CA GLN A 262 5.43 -8.37 -1.61
C GLN A 262 4.87 -7.59 -2.82
N ASN A 263 4.40 -8.28 -3.85
CA ASN A 263 3.80 -7.64 -5.02
C ASN A 263 2.41 -7.06 -4.73
N ILE A 264 1.59 -7.78 -3.95
CA ILE A 264 0.20 -7.36 -3.68
C ILE A 264 0.14 -6.32 -2.54
N PHE A 265 0.96 -6.47 -1.50
CA PHE A 265 0.94 -5.67 -0.27
C PHE A 265 2.34 -5.16 0.11
N PRO A 266 2.92 -4.23 -0.67
CA PRO A 266 4.32 -3.83 -0.51
C PRO A 266 4.66 -3.22 0.85
N GLU A 267 3.70 -2.58 1.52
CA GLU A 267 3.97 -1.92 2.80
C GLU A 267 3.89 -2.83 4.02
N ASN A 268 3.09 -3.89 3.98
CA ASN A 268 2.79 -4.74 5.15
C ASN A 268 3.00 -6.24 4.90
N TYR A 269 3.78 -6.60 3.87
CA TYR A 269 3.96 -8.00 3.47
C TYR A 269 4.54 -8.89 4.58
N GLY A 270 5.38 -8.34 5.47
CA GLY A 270 5.99 -9.09 6.58
C GLY A 270 4.95 -9.63 7.57
N ASP A 271 4.11 -8.75 8.12
CA ASP A 271 3.07 -9.14 9.07
C ASP A 271 2.00 -10.04 8.43
N ILE A 272 1.67 -9.79 7.16
CA ILE A 272 0.75 -10.62 6.37
C ILE A 272 1.33 -12.03 6.20
N LEU A 273 2.62 -12.16 5.86
CA LEU A 273 3.29 -13.44 5.70
C LEU A 273 3.35 -14.22 7.02
N LEU A 274 3.68 -13.55 8.13
CA LEU A 274 3.72 -14.18 9.45
C LEU A 274 2.34 -14.68 9.89
N THR A 275 1.27 -13.93 9.57
CA THR A 275 -0.11 -14.31 9.86
C THR A 275 -0.56 -15.49 8.99
N LEU A 276 -0.24 -15.45 7.70
CA LEU A 276 -0.56 -16.49 6.73
C LEU A 276 0.07 -17.83 7.10
N ILE A 277 1.35 -17.82 7.49
CA ILE A 277 2.07 -19.07 7.74
C ILE A 277 1.86 -19.63 9.15
N TYR A 278 1.27 -18.85 10.07
CA TYR A 278 1.09 -19.24 11.46
C TYR A 278 0.41 -20.62 11.64
N PRO A 279 -0.72 -20.94 10.97
CA PRO A 279 -1.34 -22.26 11.10
C PRO A 279 -0.43 -23.39 10.65
N THR A 280 0.30 -23.17 9.56
CA THR A 280 1.27 -24.14 9.02
C THR A 280 2.43 -24.36 9.99
N ILE A 281 2.94 -23.29 10.61
CA ILE A 281 4.00 -23.38 11.62
C ILE A 281 3.52 -24.11 12.88
N ILE A 282 2.28 -23.92 13.33
CA ILE A 282 1.71 -24.72 14.42
C ILE A 282 1.78 -26.21 14.06
N THR A 283 1.32 -26.60 12.86
CA THR A 283 1.37 -28.01 12.46
C THR A 283 2.80 -28.54 12.34
N TYR A 284 3.74 -27.70 11.93
CA TYR A 284 5.18 -28.03 11.91
C TYR A 284 5.73 -28.26 13.31
N CYS A 285 5.46 -27.36 14.26
CA CYS A 285 5.84 -27.50 15.66
C CYS A 285 5.18 -28.73 16.32
N ASP A 286 3.91 -29.01 16.02
CA ASP A 286 3.23 -30.22 16.50
C ASP A 286 3.87 -31.51 15.96
N THR A 287 4.36 -31.51 14.71
CA THR A 287 5.13 -32.65 14.19
C THR A 287 6.44 -32.83 14.93
N ILE A 288 7.15 -31.73 15.23
CA ILE A 288 8.39 -31.78 16.03
C ILE A 288 8.11 -32.38 17.40
N GLN A 289 7.07 -31.93 18.11
CA GLN A 289 6.74 -32.46 19.43
C GLN A 289 6.41 -33.97 19.41
N LYS A 290 5.74 -34.44 18.35
CA LYS A 290 5.45 -35.88 18.17
C LYS A 290 6.73 -36.68 17.85
N LEU A 291 7.62 -36.14 17.02
CA LEU A 291 8.91 -36.74 16.73
C LEU A 291 9.80 -36.76 17.97
N ASP A 292 9.80 -35.68 18.76
CA ASP A 292 10.50 -35.56 20.03
C ASP A 292 10.06 -36.64 21.02
N HIS A 293 8.74 -36.85 21.15
CA HIS A 293 8.20 -37.93 21.97
C HIS A 293 8.68 -39.32 21.51
N HIS A 294 8.72 -39.56 20.19
CA HIS A 294 9.25 -40.80 19.63
C HIS A 294 10.75 -40.97 19.91
N ILE A 295 11.55 -39.91 19.76
CA ILE A 295 12.99 -39.92 20.05
C ILE A 295 13.22 -40.20 21.55
N HIS A 296 12.42 -39.61 22.43
CA HIS A 296 12.51 -39.86 23.87
C HIS A 296 12.22 -41.33 24.23
N GLN A 297 11.28 -41.98 23.54
CA GLN A 297 11.02 -43.41 23.71
C GLN A 297 12.15 -44.29 23.17
N ASN A 298 12.80 -43.87 22.07
CA ASN A 298 13.80 -44.65 21.32
C ASN A 298 15.18 -43.98 21.30
N ILE A 299 15.62 -43.44 22.44
CA ILE A 299 16.80 -42.57 22.52
C ILE A 299 18.10 -43.24 22.05
N VAL A 300 18.18 -44.58 22.16
CA VAL A 300 19.37 -45.34 21.77
C VAL A 300 19.55 -45.39 20.26
N THR A 301 18.46 -45.46 19.50
CA THR A 301 18.51 -45.68 18.05
C THR A 301 18.32 -44.40 17.27
N ASP A 302 17.58 -43.43 17.82
CA ASP A 302 17.07 -42.28 17.07
C ASP A 302 17.59 -40.92 17.58
N PHE A 303 18.57 -40.87 18.51
CA PHE A 303 19.06 -39.59 19.02
C PHE A 303 19.63 -38.67 17.94
N THR A 304 20.23 -39.21 16.88
CA THR A 304 20.77 -38.43 15.75
C THR A 304 19.68 -37.67 14.99
N LEU A 305 18.42 -38.15 15.00
CA LEU A 305 17.28 -37.44 14.43
C LEU A 305 17.01 -36.11 15.17
N SER A 306 17.28 -36.04 16.47
CA SER A 306 17.10 -34.79 17.23
C SER A 306 18.00 -33.65 16.71
N TYR A 307 19.24 -33.97 16.35
CA TYR A 307 20.19 -33.00 15.79
C TYR A 307 19.80 -32.57 14.38
N GLU A 308 19.28 -33.48 13.57
CA GLU A 308 18.77 -33.15 12.23
C GLU A 308 17.53 -32.23 12.31
N ILE A 309 16.62 -32.50 13.24
CA ILE A 309 15.47 -31.62 13.50
C ILE A 309 15.94 -30.23 13.97
N ILE A 310 16.96 -30.15 14.83
CA ILE A 310 17.55 -28.88 15.29
C ILE A 310 18.12 -28.09 14.10
N GLU A 311 18.87 -28.76 13.21
CA GLU A 311 19.45 -28.12 12.02
C GLU A 311 18.36 -27.54 11.10
N GLU A 312 17.34 -28.34 10.78
CA GLU A 312 16.24 -27.92 9.91
C GLU A 312 15.37 -26.83 10.54
N LEU A 313 15.11 -26.92 11.85
CA LEU A 313 14.38 -25.88 12.58
C LEU A 313 15.17 -24.56 12.61
N SER A 314 16.49 -24.61 12.76
CA SER A 314 17.34 -23.42 12.70
C SER A 314 17.23 -22.72 11.34
N LYS A 315 17.24 -23.48 10.24
CA LYS A 315 17.03 -22.93 8.88
C LYS A 315 15.71 -22.17 8.79
N ILE A 316 14.60 -22.74 9.27
CA ILE A 316 13.30 -22.06 9.25
C ILE A 316 13.29 -20.79 10.10
N ILE A 317 13.82 -20.85 11.34
CA ILE A 317 13.87 -19.69 12.23
C ILE A 317 14.61 -18.54 11.55
N THR A 318 15.79 -18.79 10.98
CA THR A 318 16.57 -17.73 10.31
C THR A 318 15.80 -17.07 9.17
N VAL A 319 15.01 -17.82 8.39
CA VAL A 319 14.24 -17.26 7.27
C VAL A 319 13.00 -16.50 7.75
N ILE A 320 12.34 -16.96 8.81
CA ILE A 320 11.15 -16.29 9.36
C ILE A 320 11.55 -14.99 10.08
N GLU A 321 12.68 -14.98 10.79
CA GLU A 321 13.20 -13.79 11.46
C GLU A 321 13.55 -12.65 10.48
N LEU A 322 13.84 -12.96 9.21
CA LEU A 322 13.99 -11.92 8.16
C LEU A 322 12.71 -11.08 7.97
N HIS A 323 11.54 -11.64 8.28
CA HIS A 323 10.24 -11.01 8.09
C HIS A 323 9.67 -10.42 9.39
N GLY A 324 10.21 -10.80 10.54
CA GLY A 324 9.88 -10.20 11.84
C GLY A 324 10.51 -10.94 13.00
N ASN A 325 10.98 -10.20 14.00
CA ASN A 325 11.74 -10.74 15.15
C ASN A 325 10.85 -11.11 16.35
N GLY A 326 9.53 -11.09 16.20
CA GLY A 326 8.60 -11.30 17.29
C GLY A 326 7.21 -11.72 16.83
N GLY A 327 6.37 -12.12 17.78
CA GLY A 327 5.00 -12.55 17.52
C GLY A 327 4.78 -14.04 17.75
N PRO A 328 3.54 -14.51 17.60
CA PRO A 328 3.15 -15.87 17.97
C PRO A 328 3.86 -16.94 17.13
N THR A 329 4.13 -16.65 15.85
CA THR A 329 4.83 -17.56 14.93
C THR A 329 6.28 -17.82 15.37
N VAL A 330 7.03 -16.75 15.65
CA VAL A 330 8.44 -16.83 16.09
C VAL A 330 8.52 -17.49 17.46
N ASN A 331 7.63 -17.13 18.39
CA ASN A 331 7.61 -17.71 19.74
C ASN A 331 7.38 -19.23 19.73
N GLU A 332 6.49 -19.75 18.88
CA GLU A 332 6.21 -21.19 18.83
C GLU A 332 7.40 -21.99 18.25
N LEU A 333 8.17 -21.41 17.34
CA LEU A 333 9.38 -22.01 16.80
C LEU A 333 10.50 -22.05 17.84
N HIS A 334 10.74 -20.94 18.55
CA HIS A 334 11.74 -20.88 19.63
C HIS A 334 11.40 -21.84 20.77
N LYS A 335 10.11 -21.94 21.13
CA LYS A 335 9.64 -22.94 22.09
C LYS A 335 9.91 -24.37 21.63
N SER A 336 9.66 -24.67 20.35
CA SER A 336 9.96 -25.99 19.79
C SER A 336 11.46 -26.28 19.75
N MET A 337 12.28 -25.26 19.50
CA MET A 337 13.75 -25.33 19.55
C MET A 337 14.25 -25.63 20.97
N GLU A 338 13.67 -24.99 21.98
CA GLU A 338 14.02 -25.24 23.38
C GLU A 338 13.69 -26.68 23.81
N ILE A 339 12.54 -27.21 23.37
CA ILE A 339 12.11 -28.59 23.67
C ILE A 339 13.08 -29.59 23.05
N ILE A 340 13.29 -29.54 21.73
CA ILE A 340 14.16 -30.50 21.04
C ILE A 340 15.64 -30.36 21.47
N GLY A 341 16.08 -29.13 21.82
CA GLY A 341 17.41 -28.89 22.36
C GLY A 341 17.64 -29.57 23.73
N LYS A 342 16.62 -29.59 24.60
CA LYS A 342 16.67 -30.36 25.86
C LYS A 342 16.79 -31.85 25.58
N THR A 343 16.06 -32.36 24.59
CA THR A 343 16.15 -33.77 24.18
C THR A 343 17.54 -34.13 23.64
N GLY A 344 18.13 -33.26 22.80
CA GLY A 344 19.49 -33.46 22.30
C GLY A 344 20.55 -33.46 23.40
N THR A 345 20.46 -32.54 24.37
CA THR A 345 21.37 -32.53 25.53
C THR A 345 21.18 -33.75 26.44
N PHE A 346 19.94 -34.18 26.65
CA PHE A 346 19.63 -35.39 27.40
C PHE A 346 20.17 -36.64 26.71
N ALA A 347 20.02 -36.75 25.39
CA ALA A 347 20.51 -37.90 24.64
C ALA A 347 22.04 -38.07 24.72
N LEU A 348 22.79 -36.97 24.66
CA LEU A 348 24.23 -36.99 24.82
C LEU A 348 24.64 -37.43 26.24
N ASN A 349 23.94 -36.93 27.27
CA ASN A 349 24.18 -37.33 28.66
C ASN A 349 23.83 -38.81 28.91
N ASP A 350 22.70 -39.30 28.39
CA ASP A 350 22.30 -40.71 28.49
C ASP A 350 23.30 -41.62 27.78
N MET A 351 23.78 -41.23 26.59
CA MET A 351 24.83 -41.96 25.88
C MET A 351 26.11 -42.06 26.73
N LEU A 352 26.59 -40.95 27.30
CA LEU A 352 27.77 -40.95 28.18
C LEU A 352 27.59 -41.82 29.43
N GLU A 353 26.41 -41.77 30.06
CA GLU A 353 26.09 -42.63 31.20
C GLU A 353 26.08 -44.11 30.84
N ARG A 354 25.52 -44.48 29.68
CA ARG A 354 25.51 -45.86 29.20
C ARG A 354 26.92 -46.37 28.94
N ILE A 355 27.77 -45.55 28.32
CA ILE A 355 29.19 -45.88 28.11
C ILE A 355 29.87 -46.09 29.45
N ARG A 356 29.68 -45.18 30.42
CA ARG A 356 30.26 -45.31 31.77
C ARG A 356 29.80 -46.59 32.47
N LYS A 357 28.49 -46.89 32.44
CA LYS A 357 27.92 -48.11 33.04
C LYS A 357 28.50 -49.37 32.39
N ARG A 358 28.56 -49.43 31.06
CA ARG A 358 29.17 -50.56 30.32
C ARG A 358 30.66 -50.73 30.62
N CYS A 359 31.43 -49.64 30.66
CA CYS A 359 32.84 -49.68 31.04
C CYS A 359 33.03 -50.18 32.48
N SER A 360 32.20 -49.73 33.43
CA SER A 360 32.27 -50.18 34.83
C SER A 360 31.83 -51.63 35.04
N ALA A 361 31.01 -52.17 34.13
CA ALA A 361 30.57 -53.56 34.15
C ALA A 361 31.60 -54.53 33.54
N MET A 362 32.61 -54.03 32.82
CA MET A 362 33.70 -54.86 32.32
C MET A 362 34.55 -55.37 33.48
N THR A 363 34.44 -56.66 33.78
CA THR A 363 35.14 -57.33 34.89
C THR A 363 36.51 -57.89 34.49
N SER A 364 36.80 -58.01 33.19
CA SER A 364 38.12 -58.40 32.67
C SER A 364 38.37 -57.77 31.31
N ILE A 365 39.63 -57.44 31.02
CA ILE A 365 40.09 -57.01 29.69
C ILE A 365 40.15 -58.26 28.80
N SER A 366 39.71 -58.14 27.55
CA SER A 366 39.73 -59.22 26.55
C SER A 366 41.08 -59.93 26.54
N ALA A 367 41.10 -61.25 26.75
CA ALA A 367 42.33 -62.05 26.85
C ALA A 367 43.21 -61.99 25.58
N ASP A 368 42.61 -61.67 24.44
CA ASP A 368 43.27 -61.59 23.13
C ASP A 368 43.86 -60.21 22.79
N GLY A 369 43.78 -59.21 23.68
CA GLY A 369 44.27 -57.86 23.42
C GLY A 369 43.57 -57.11 22.28
N ASN A 370 42.44 -57.66 21.79
CA ASN A 370 41.67 -57.11 20.69
C ASN A 370 40.77 -55.95 21.17
N VAL A 371 40.43 -55.04 20.25
CA VAL A 371 39.59 -53.87 20.56
C VAL A 371 38.24 -54.33 21.12
N SER A 372 37.84 -53.78 22.26
CA SER A 372 36.53 -54.07 22.88
C SER A 372 35.41 -53.61 21.96
N GLU A 373 34.35 -54.40 21.85
CA GLU A 373 33.14 -54.08 21.08
C GLU A 373 32.53 -52.72 21.50
N ILE A 374 32.71 -52.35 22.78
CA ILE A 374 32.32 -51.04 23.32
C ILE A 374 33.09 -49.91 22.64
N THR A 375 34.39 -50.07 22.40
CA THR A 375 35.20 -49.04 21.74
C THR A 375 34.78 -48.84 20.30
N THR A 376 34.46 -49.92 19.57
CA THR A 376 33.95 -49.83 18.19
C THR A 376 32.56 -49.18 18.13
N GLU A 377 31.66 -49.50 19.06
CA GLU A 377 30.32 -48.91 19.15
C GLU A 377 30.39 -47.42 19.54
N VAL A 378 31.27 -47.07 20.48
CA VAL A 378 31.49 -45.67 20.89
C VAL A 378 32.06 -44.84 19.75
N ILE A 379 33.09 -45.34 19.05
CA ILE A 379 33.65 -44.65 17.89
C ILE A 379 32.61 -44.49 16.79
N PHE A 380 31.80 -45.53 16.53
CA PHE A 380 30.71 -45.45 15.56
C PHE A 380 29.67 -44.38 15.94
N ASN A 381 29.22 -44.33 17.19
CA ASN A 381 28.24 -43.35 17.66
C ASN A 381 28.78 -41.90 17.63
N PHE A 382 30.07 -41.70 17.96
CA PHE A 382 30.71 -40.40 17.83
C PHE A 382 30.95 -40.00 16.37
N PHE A 383 31.25 -40.96 15.49
CA PHE A 383 31.37 -40.71 14.06
C PHE A 383 30.04 -40.27 13.45
N THR A 384 28.92 -40.90 13.83
CA THR A 384 27.57 -40.48 13.40
C THR A 384 27.13 -39.12 13.93
N LEU A 385 27.72 -38.63 15.03
CA LEU A 385 27.49 -37.27 15.53
C LEU A 385 28.28 -36.21 14.73
N TYR A 386 29.42 -36.61 14.17
CA TYR A 386 30.31 -35.71 13.44
C TYR A 386 29.93 -35.56 11.95
N SER A 387 29.30 -36.60 11.37
CA SER A 387 28.83 -36.62 9.98
C SER A 387 27.52 -35.89 9.78
#